data_AF-A0A8B7TXD3-F1
#
_entry.id   AF-A0A8B7TXD3-F1
#
_cell.length_a   1.000
_cell.length_b   1.000
_cell.length_c   1.000
_cell.angle_alpha   90.00
_cell.angle_beta   90.00
_cell.angle_gamma   90.00
#
_symmetry.space_group_name_H-M   'P 1'
#
loop_
_entity.id
_entity.type
_entity.pdbx_description
1 polymer ?
#
loop_
_entity_poly.entity_id
_entity_poly.type
_entity_poly.pdbx_seq_one_letter_code
_entity_poly.pdbx_strand_id
1 'polypeptide(L)'
;MAGADLRAMLEQRLGALAIRTEVVEHPEVFTVEEMMPHIQHLKGAHSKNLFLKDKKKKGYWLVTVLHDRQINLNDLAKQLGVGSGNLRFADETAMLEKLKVGQGCATPLALFCDDGDVKFVLDSAFLEGGHEKELAYSVDLGYVI
;
A
#
# COMPACT_ATOMS: atom_id res chain seq x y z
N MET A 1 10.88 -3.84 -16.46
CA MET A 1 11.44 -4.90 -15.59
C MET A 1 10.31 -5.88 -15.33
N ALA A 2 10.56 -7.18 -15.46
CA ALA A 2 9.54 -8.17 -15.12
C ALA A 2 9.32 -8.13 -13.61
N GLY A 3 8.10 -8.42 -13.16
CA GLY A 3 7.79 -8.21 -11.76
C GLY A 3 8.57 -9.14 -10.80
N ALA A 4 8.92 -10.37 -11.22
CA ALA A 4 9.79 -11.24 -10.41
C ALA A 4 11.13 -10.58 -10.02
N ASP A 5 11.69 -9.75 -10.91
CA ASP A 5 12.92 -9.00 -10.64
C ASP A 5 12.69 -7.92 -9.57
N LEU A 6 11.54 -7.24 -9.60
CA LEU A 6 11.20 -6.19 -8.62
C LEU A 6 11.02 -6.75 -7.21
N ARG A 7 10.35 -7.91 -7.09
CA ARG A 7 10.18 -8.58 -5.79
C ARG A 7 11.52 -8.94 -5.17
N ALA A 8 12.41 -9.57 -5.93
CA ALA A 8 13.74 -9.95 -5.44
C ALA A 8 14.55 -8.72 -4.98
N MET A 9 14.46 -7.61 -5.72
CA MET A 9 15.11 -6.35 -5.34
C MET A 9 14.52 -5.75 -4.06
N LEU A 10 13.20 -5.80 -3.89
CA LEU A 10 12.53 -5.33 -2.68
C LEU A 10 12.98 -6.17 -1.46
N GLU A 11 12.93 -7.50 -1.58
CA GLU A 11 13.36 -8.41 -0.50
C GLU A 11 14.82 -8.18 -0.12
N GLN A 12 15.71 -8.03 -1.11
CA GLN A 12 17.11 -7.67 -0.87
C GLN A 12 17.24 -6.33 -0.13
N ARG A 13 16.44 -5.32 -0.51
CA ARG A 13 16.47 -4.00 0.13
C ARG A 13 15.97 -4.04 1.57
N LEU A 14 14.89 -4.79 1.85
CA LEU A 14 14.36 -4.99 3.20
C LEU A 14 15.37 -5.72 4.08
N GLY A 15 16.02 -6.76 3.55
CA GLY A 15 17.09 -7.49 4.22
C GLY A 15 18.29 -6.59 4.56
N ALA A 16 18.71 -5.73 3.61
CA ALA A 16 19.79 -4.76 3.84
C ALA A 16 19.46 -3.72 4.93
N LEU A 17 18.17 -3.44 5.15
CA LEU A 17 17.69 -2.56 6.22
C LEU A 17 17.41 -3.29 7.54
N ALA A 18 17.67 -4.60 7.60
CA ALA A 18 17.35 -5.46 8.74
C ALA A 18 15.87 -5.43 9.15
N ILE A 19 14.97 -5.25 8.17
CA ILE A 19 13.52 -5.33 8.37
C ILE A 19 13.13 -6.80 8.29
N ARG A 20 12.56 -7.34 9.38
CA ARG A 20 12.02 -8.70 9.40
C ARG A 20 10.69 -8.74 8.64
N THR A 21 10.54 -9.77 7.81
CA THR A 21 9.37 -9.96 6.95
C THR A 21 8.83 -11.38 7.06
N GLU A 22 7.52 -11.48 7.18
CA GLU A 22 6.78 -12.73 6.96
C GLU A 22 6.06 -12.61 5.61
N VAL A 23 6.33 -13.55 4.70
CA VAL A 23 5.77 -13.53 3.33
C VAL A 23 4.83 -14.70 3.16
N VAL A 24 3.60 -14.42 2.76
CA VAL A 24 2.60 -15.45 2.44
C VAL A 24 2.32 -15.44 0.95
N GLU A 25 2.68 -16.52 0.28
CA GLU A 25 2.33 -16.72 -1.13
C GLU A 25 0.95 -17.36 -1.25
N HIS A 26 0.13 -16.87 -2.17
CA HIS A 26 -1.17 -17.46 -2.48
C HIS A 26 -1.46 -17.42 -3.99
N PRO A 27 -2.37 -18.28 -4.49
CA PRO A 27 -2.90 -18.18 -5.84
C PRO A 27 -3.56 -16.83 -6.09
N GLU A 28 -3.81 -16.48 -7.35
CA GLU A 28 -4.54 -15.27 -7.67
C GLU A 28 -5.96 -15.29 -7.09
N VAL A 29 -6.30 -14.23 -6.34
CA VAL A 29 -7.60 -14.08 -5.68
C VAL A 29 -8.17 -12.71 -5.98
N PHE A 30 -9.47 -12.66 -6.27
CA PHE A 30 -10.14 -11.41 -6.67
C PHE A 30 -11.14 -10.92 -5.63
N THR A 31 -11.46 -11.76 -4.64
CA THR A 31 -12.39 -11.45 -3.56
C THR A 31 -11.69 -11.51 -2.21
N VAL A 32 -12.21 -10.74 -1.24
CA VAL A 32 -11.71 -10.77 0.13
C VAL A 32 -11.92 -12.16 0.72
N GLU A 33 -13.06 -12.79 0.44
CA GLU A 33 -13.43 -14.12 0.88
C GLU A 33 -12.42 -15.18 0.43
N GLU A 34 -11.88 -15.07 -0.79
CA GLU A 34 -10.83 -15.95 -1.30
C GLU A 34 -9.47 -15.67 -0.67
N MET A 35 -9.17 -14.41 -0.34
CA MET A 35 -7.90 -14.02 0.28
C MET A 35 -7.81 -14.41 1.76
N MET A 36 -8.90 -14.31 2.52
CA MET A 36 -8.93 -14.50 3.98
C MET A 36 -8.33 -15.83 4.46
N PRO A 37 -8.61 -17.00 3.85
CA PRO A 37 -7.99 -18.28 4.24
C PRO A 37 -6.47 -18.25 4.25
N HIS A 38 -5.85 -17.44 3.39
CA HIS A 38 -4.41 -17.32 3.25
C HIS A 38 -3.80 -16.38 4.29
N ILE A 39 -4.48 -15.29 4.67
CA ILE A 39 -3.86 -14.22 5.50
C ILE A 39 -4.38 -14.14 6.94
N GLN A 40 -5.48 -14.82 7.28
CA GLN A 40 -6.13 -14.71 8.60
C GLN A 40 -5.26 -15.14 9.78
N HIS A 41 -4.22 -15.93 9.54
CA HIS A 41 -3.32 -16.42 10.59
C HIS A 41 -2.21 -15.41 10.92
N LEU A 42 -2.01 -14.42 10.05
CA LEU A 42 -1.03 -13.36 10.25
C LEU A 42 -1.49 -12.47 11.40
N LYS A 43 -0.60 -12.28 12.37
CA LYS A 43 -0.83 -11.39 13.49
C LYS A 43 -0.47 -9.96 13.12
N GLY A 44 -1.02 -9.01 13.85
CA GLY A 44 -0.75 -7.58 13.66
C GLY A 44 -1.92 -6.84 13.04
N ALA A 45 -1.63 -5.62 12.58
CA ALA A 45 -2.63 -4.74 12.01
C ALA A 45 -2.71 -4.90 10.49
N HIS A 46 -3.86 -5.36 9.99
CA HIS A 46 -4.10 -5.36 8.55
C HIS A 46 -4.35 -3.94 8.05
N SER A 47 -3.63 -3.57 7.00
CA SER A 47 -3.75 -2.26 6.36
C SER A 47 -4.58 -2.32 5.09
N LYS A 48 -5.17 -1.18 4.72
CA LYS A 48 -5.56 -0.90 3.33
C LYS A 48 -4.88 0.38 2.86
N ASN A 49 -4.66 0.44 1.55
CA ASN A 49 -3.85 1.50 0.94
C ASN A 49 -4.66 2.25 -0.10
N LEU A 50 -4.70 3.56 0.03
CA LEU A 50 -5.42 4.46 -0.88
C LEU A 50 -4.39 5.25 -1.68
N PHE A 51 -4.29 4.96 -2.99
CA PHE A 51 -3.49 5.77 -3.89
C PHE A 51 -4.34 6.89 -4.48
N LEU A 52 -4.06 8.12 -4.05
CA LEU A 52 -4.88 9.31 -4.31
C LEU A 52 -4.10 10.34 -5.10
N LYS A 53 -4.83 11.16 -5.86
CA LYS A 53 -4.30 12.27 -6.64
C LYS A 53 -5.04 13.56 -6.30
N ASP A 54 -4.28 14.63 -6.15
CA ASP A 54 -4.80 16.00 -6.08
C ASP A 54 -5.23 16.47 -7.48
N LYS A 55 -6.50 16.87 -7.62
CA LYS A 55 -7.06 17.43 -8.85
C LYS A 55 -6.36 18.71 -9.33
N LYS A 56 -5.88 19.54 -8.40
CA LYS A 56 -5.33 20.88 -8.70
C LYS A 56 -3.82 20.85 -8.90
N LYS A 57 -3.07 20.34 -7.92
CA LYS A 57 -1.60 20.39 -7.94
C LYS A 57 -0.96 19.16 -8.59
N LYS A 58 -1.78 18.19 -9.03
CA LYS A 58 -1.35 16.92 -9.65
C LYS A 58 -0.42 16.04 -8.80
N GLY A 59 -0.28 16.35 -7.50
CA GLY A 59 0.50 15.53 -6.57
C GLY A 59 -0.19 14.22 -6.23
N TYR A 60 0.60 13.21 -5.89
CA TYR A 60 0.14 11.88 -5.49
C TYR A 60 0.32 11.65 -4.00
N TRP A 61 -0.57 10.87 -3.43
CA TRP A 61 -0.55 10.45 -2.04
C TRP A 61 -0.76 8.94 -1.96
N LEU A 62 0.04 8.26 -1.15
CA LEU A 62 -0.23 6.90 -0.72
C LEU A 62 -0.61 6.95 0.76
N VAL A 63 -1.87 6.65 1.05
CA VAL A 63 -2.43 6.75 2.40
C VAL A 63 -2.71 5.35 2.93
N THR A 64 -2.03 4.98 4.00
CA THR A 64 -2.12 3.66 4.64
C THR A 64 -2.81 3.77 5.97
N VAL A 65 -3.92 3.05 6.10
CA VAL A 65 -4.83 3.08 7.26
C VAL A 65 -5.18 1.65 7.66
N LEU A 66 -5.71 1.46 8.87
CA LEU A 66 -6.25 0.15 9.28
C LEU A 66 -7.37 -0.29 8.31
N HIS A 67 -7.49 -1.59 8.08
CA HIS A 67 -8.42 -2.16 7.10
C HIS A 67 -9.89 -1.74 7.36
N ASP A 68 -10.29 -1.63 8.62
CA ASP A 68 -11.63 -1.29 9.10
C ASP A 68 -11.88 0.23 9.19
N ARG A 69 -10.83 1.05 9.08
CA ARG A 69 -10.91 2.52 9.16
C ARG A 69 -11.79 3.07 8.03
N GLN A 70 -12.87 3.78 8.38
CA GLN A 70 -13.65 4.53 7.39
C GLN A 70 -12.96 5.88 7.09
N ILE A 71 -12.77 6.17 5.81
CA ILE A 71 -12.08 7.38 5.36
C ILE A 71 -13.02 8.26 4.55
N ASN A 72 -13.26 9.48 5.04
CA ASN A 72 -13.92 10.53 4.28
C ASN A 72 -12.87 11.34 3.49
N LEU A 73 -12.92 11.27 2.16
CA LEU A 73 -11.93 11.95 1.31
C LEU A 73 -11.96 13.48 1.41
N ASN A 74 -13.10 14.08 1.77
CA ASN A 74 -13.18 15.54 1.94
C ASN A 74 -12.44 15.98 3.18
N ASP A 75 -12.59 15.25 4.28
CA ASP A 75 -11.92 15.57 5.54
C ASP A 75 -10.43 15.25 5.46
N LEU A 76 -10.07 14.13 4.82
CA LEU A 76 -8.68 13.81 4.51
C LEU A 76 -8.04 14.92 3.65
N ALA A 77 -8.74 15.43 2.62
CA ALA A 77 -8.22 16.52 1.79
C ALA A 77 -7.98 17.82 2.57
N LYS A 78 -8.77 18.09 3.62
CA LYS A 78 -8.54 19.22 4.53
C LYS A 78 -7.29 18.98 5.39
N GLN A 79 -7.16 17.78 5.99
CA GLN A 79 -6.01 17.41 6.81
C GLN A 79 -4.69 17.47 6.02
N LEU A 80 -4.71 17.04 4.75
CA LEU A 80 -3.54 17.07 3.87
C LEU A 80 -3.26 18.45 3.23
N GLY A 81 -4.08 19.48 3.53
CA GLY A 81 -3.91 20.82 2.97
C GLY A 81 -4.17 20.92 1.45
N VAL A 82 -4.90 19.96 0.89
CA VAL A 82 -5.26 19.86 -0.55
C VAL A 82 -6.58 20.59 -0.83
N GLY A 83 -7.41 20.79 0.20
CA GLY A 83 -8.72 21.44 0.13
C GLY A 83 -9.84 20.46 -0.20
N SER A 84 -11.01 20.64 0.43
CA SER A 84 -12.16 19.74 0.31
C SER A 84 -12.55 19.48 -1.16
N GLY A 85 -12.85 18.22 -1.50
CA GLY A 85 -13.27 17.81 -2.85
C GLY A 85 -12.15 17.66 -3.89
N ASN A 86 -10.89 17.94 -3.53
CA ASN A 86 -9.76 17.90 -4.46
C ASN A 86 -9.00 16.57 -4.47
N LEU A 87 -9.27 15.63 -3.54
CA LEU A 87 -8.74 14.28 -3.60
C LEU A 87 -9.66 13.35 -4.39
N ARG A 88 -9.06 12.45 -5.17
CA ARG A 88 -9.71 11.32 -5.84
C ARG A 88 -8.73 10.16 -5.93
N PHE A 89 -9.22 8.95 -6.17
CA PHE A 89 -8.34 7.84 -6.54
C PHE A 89 -7.58 8.16 -7.82
N ALA A 90 -6.29 7.81 -7.83
CA ALA A 90 -5.50 7.83 -9.04
C ALA A 90 -5.91 6.66 -9.95
N ASP A 91 -5.66 6.82 -11.24
CA ASP A 91 -5.92 5.77 -12.22
C ASP A 91 -4.79 4.72 -12.24
N GLU A 92 -5.08 3.58 -12.86
CA GLU A 92 -4.12 2.48 -12.99
C GLU A 92 -2.84 2.90 -13.73
N THR A 93 -2.96 3.76 -14.75
CA THR A 93 -1.79 4.31 -15.45
C THR A 93 -0.84 5.00 -14.49
N ALA A 94 -1.35 5.83 -13.57
CA ALA A 94 -0.52 6.48 -12.55
C ALA A 94 0.06 5.47 -11.53
N MET A 95 -0.67 4.42 -11.17
CA MET A 95 -0.15 3.36 -10.29
C MET A 95 1.01 2.61 -10.93
N LEU A 96 0.87 2.22 -12.20
CA LEU A 96 1.95 1.56 -12.96
C LEU A 96 3.13 2.50 -13.19
N GLU A 97 2.87 3.79 -13.42
CA GLU A 97 3.92 4.79 -13.59
C GLU A 97 4.74 4.95 -12.31
N LYS A 98 4.07 5.21 -11.17
CA LYS A 98 4.71 5.63 -9.91
C LYS A 98 5.09 4.49 -8.98
N LEU A 99 4.28 3.43 -8.93
CA LEU A 99 4.41 2.36 -7.94
C LEU A 99 4.74 1.01 -8.58
N LYS A 100 4.62 0.88 -9.92
CA LYS A 100 4.82 -0.36 -10.69
C LYS A 100 3.86 -1.50 -10.31
N VAL A 101 2.72 -1.17 -9.71
CA VAL A 101 1.66 -2.11 -9.32
C VAL A 101 0.35 -1.79 -10.02
N GLY A 102 -0.48 -2.80 -10.23
CA GLY A 102 -1.82 -2.66 -10.81
C GLY A 102 -2.86 -2.19 -9.80
N GLN A 103 -4.07 -1.91 -10.29
CA GLN A 103 -5.19 -1.57 -9.41
C GLN A 103 -5.47 -2.72 -8.44
N GLY A 104 -5.77 -2.40 -7.17
CA GLY A 104 -5.99 -3.40 -6.11
C GLY A 104 -4.70 -3.86 -5.41
N CYS A 105 -3.53 -3.67 -6.02
CA CYS A 105 -2.23 -4.08 -5.47
C CYS A 105 -1.49 -2.95 -4.75
N ALA A 106 -2.21 -1.91 -4.28
CA ALA A 106 -1.56 -0.80 -3.59
C ALA A 106 -0.99 -1.27 -2.24
N THR A 107 0.30 -1.01 -2.01
CA THR A 107 1.02 -1.35 -0.79
C THR A 107 2.08 -0.27 -0.47
N PRO A 108 2.38 0.03 0.82
CA PRO A 108 3.47 0.94 1.19
C PRO A 108 4.81 0.49 0.63
N LEU A 109 5.00 -0.82 0.43
CA LEU A 109 6.21 -1.40 -0.13
C LEU A 109 6.46 -0.94 -1.57
N ALA A 110 5.41 -0.60 -2.32
CA ALA A 110 5.54 -0.14 -3.70
C ALA A 110 6.18 1.26 -3.81
N LEU A 111 6.32 2.00 -2.71
CA LEU A 111 7.13 3.22 -2.66
C LEU A 111 8.62 2.96 -2.95
N PHE A 112 9.07 1.70 -2.86
CA PHE A 112 10.39 1.30 -3.36
C PHE A 112 10.61 1.69 -4.83
N CYS A 113 9.53 1.72 -5.62
CA CYS A 113 9.57 2.07 -7.04
C CYS A 113 9.33 3.56 -7.33
N ASP A 114 9.02 4.37 -6.31
CA ASP A 114 8.72 5.79 -6.48
C ASP A 114 10.01 6.63 -6.53
N ASP A 115 10.06 7.58 -7.47
CA ASP A 115 11.18 8.52 -7.64
C ASP A 115 11.08 9.75 -6.70
N GLY A 116 10.20 9.70 -5.71
CA GLY A 116 9.94 10.77 -4.73
C GLY A 116 8.74 11.66 -5.06
N ASP A 117 7.88 11.24 -5.99
CA ASP A 117 6.68 11.99 -6.39
C ASP A 117 5.47 11.70 -5.48
N VAL A 118 5.49 10.58 -4.76
CA VAL A 118 4.37 10.11 -3.95
C VAL A 118 4.58 10.48 -2.48
N LYS A 119 3.66 11.27 -1.94
CA LYS A 119 3.64 11.60 -0.52
C LYS A 119 3.02 10.46 0.29
N PHE A 120 3.82 9.86 1.16
CA PHE A 120 3.34 8.80 2.04
C PHE A 120 2.67 9.37 3.30
N VAL A 121 1.53 8.79 3.68
CA VAL A 121 0.79 9.10 4.90
C VAL A 121 0.44 7.80 5.60
N LEU A 122 0.87 7.67 6.85
CA LEU A 122 0.55 6.54 7.71
C LEU A 122 -0.38 6.98 8.83
N ASP A 123 -1.47 6.24 9.06
CA ASP A 123 -2.36 6.45 10.20
C ASP A 123 -1.60 6.25 11.51
N SER A 124 -1.74 7.19 12.46
CA SER A 124 -1.05 7.10 13.76
C SER A 124 -1.50 5.89 14.58
N ALA A 125 -2.68 5.33 14.28
CA ALA A 125 -3.18 4.10 14.89
C ALA A 125 -2.18 2.92 14.77
N PHE A 126 -1.38 2.85 13.71
CA PHE A 126 -0.34 1.82 13.57
C PHE A 126 0.78 1.96 14.62
N LEU A 127 1.05 3.18 15.10
CA LEU A 127 2.09 3.46 16.10
C LEU A 127 1.55 3.37 17.53
N GLU A 128 0.31 3.79 17.73
CA GLU A 128 -0.34 3.88 19.04
C GLU A 128 -0.98 2.56 19.48
N GLY A 129 -1.35 1.68 18.54
CA GLY A 129 -2.11 0.46 18.82
C GLY A 129 -1.32 -0.71 19.43
N GLY A 130 -0.03 -0.54 19.72
CA GLY A 130 0.80 -1.58 20.33
C GLY A 130 0.99 -2.83 19.46
N HIS A 131 0.83 -2.69 18.14
CA HIS A 131 0.96 -3.79 17.19
C HIS A 131 2.39 -4.34 17.14
N GLU A 132 2.51 -5.63 16.82
CA GLU A 132 3.79 -6.24 16.49
C GLU A 132 4.44 -5.45 15.34
N LYS A 133 5.72 -5.12 15.50
CA LYS A 133 6.49 -4.34 14.52
C LYS A 133 7.18 -5.26 13.52
N GLU A 134 6.44 -6.24 13.04
CA GLU A 134 6.88 -7.19 12.03
C GLU A 134 6.05 -6.97 10.78
N LEU A 135 6.71 -6.94 9.62
CA LEU A 135 6.05 -6.65 8.36
C LEU A 135 5.59 -7.96 7.73
N ALA A 136 4.28 -8.20 7.73
CA ALA A 136 3.70 -9.27 6.95
C ALA A 136 3.09 -8.72 5.66
N TYR A 137 3.38 -9.35 4.53
CA TYR A 137 2.75 -9.04 3.25
C TYR A 137 2.43 -10.31 2.47
N SER A 138 1.33 -10.25 1.72
CA SER A 138 0.89 -11.32 0.85
C SER A 138 1.37 -11.07 -0.57
N VAL A 139 1.86 -12.10 -1.24
CA VAL A 139 2.25 -12.03 -2.64
C VAL A 139 1.28 -12.89 -3.43
N ASP A 140 0.55 -12.22 -4.33
CA ASP A 140 -0.26 -12.88 -5.34
C ASP A 140 0.67 -13.42 -6.44
N LEU A 141 0.63 -14.72 -6.73
CA LEU A 141 1.48 -15.31 -7.78
C LEU A 141 1.13 -14.78 -9.20
N GLY A 142 0.00 -14.10 -9.37
CA GLY A 142 -0.43 -13.42 -10.60
C GLY A 142 -0.01 -11.95 -10.73
N TYR A 143 0.26 -11.24 -9.63
CA TYR A 143 0.63 -9.82 -9.63
C TYR A 143 1.77 -9.50 -8.65
N VAL A 144 2.68 -8.63 -9.09
CA VAL A 144 3.94 -8.42 -8.38
C VAL A 144 3.83 -7.30 -7.35
N ILE A 145 4.43 -7.61 -6.19
CA ILE A 145 4.57 -6.88 -4.91
C ILE A 145 3.37 -7.08 -3.97
#